data_AF-A0A1X7GPW3-F1
#
_entry.id   AF-A0A1X7GPW3-F1
#
_cell.length_a   1.000
_cell.length_b   1.000
_cell.length_c   1.000
_cell.angle_alpha   90.00
_cell.angle_beta   90.00
_cell.angle_gamma   90.00
#
_symmetry.space_group_name_H-M   'P 1'
#
loop_
_entity.id
_entity.type
_entity.pdbx_description
1 polymer ?
#
loop_
_entity_poly.entity_id
_entity_poly.type
_entity_poly.pdbx_seq_one_letter_code
_entity_poly.pdbx_strand_id
1 'polypeptide(L)'
;MTTFNVNFAVDDMEGKTVLVFLKPQQPQRDYRIHAWQILTGSAGATESFDYEAIIETDVTTLGEKDSNTIISGRRTLNPGTLLQAVSPNGLSPYLEPAALSLAKEKLTPQQCGIINKTNPYLQFDSNWYVNGRPVVTMPKVDSSMTVSFEYEPNFYFMVATPPMVGQTYIVQNFSDMTQFIAPITATEVNVTVSRASGLWSFDFAPM
;
A
#
# COMPACT_ATOMS: atom_id res chain seq x y z
N MET A 1 2.78 -16.74 -5.07
CA MET A 1 2.17 -15.77 -5.98
C MET A 1 0.73 -16.18 -6.21
N THR A 2 -0.19 -15.22 -6.15
CA THR A 2 -1.63 -15.43 -6.40
C THR A 2 -2.07 -14.50 -7.52
N THR A 3 -2.70 -15.04 -8.55
CA THR A 3 -3.22 -14.25 -9.69
C THR A 3 -4.70 -13.96 -9.46
N PHE A 4 -5.12 -12.71 -9.59
CA PHE A 4 -6.53 -12.33 -9.57
C PHE A 4 -7.00 -12.07 -10.99
N ASN A 5 -8.08 -12.74 -11.41
CA ASN A 5 -8.73 -12.57 -12.70
C ASN A 5 -10.08 -11.90 -12.48
N VAL A 6 -10.18 -10.61 -12.80
CA VAL A 6 -11.37 -9.80 -12.55
C VAL A 6 -12.20 -9.71 -13.81
N ASN A 7 -13.31 -10.45 -13.83
CA ASN A 7 -14.31 -10.44 -14.88
C ASN A 7 -15.35 -9.34 -14.63
N PHE A 8 -15.51 -8.45 -15.59
CA PHE A 8 -16.46 -7.34 -15.56
C PHE A 8 -17.81 -7.79 -16.13
N ALA A 9 -18.52 -8.67 -15.41
CA ALA A 9 -19.82 -9.24 -15.79
C ALA A 9 -20.98 -8.23 -15.63
N VAL A 10 -20.89 -7.12 -16.34
CA VAL A 10 -21.87 -6.03 -16.40
C VAL A 10 -22.05 -5.56 -17.83
N ASP A 11 -23.19 -4.93 -18.11
CA ASP A 11 -23.49 -4.35 -19.42
C ASP A 11 -22.73 -3.02 -19.65
N ASP A 12 -22.48 -2.26 -18.57
CA ASP A 12 -21.77 -0.98 -18.59
C ASP A 12 -21.08 -0.71 -17.24
N MET A 13 -19.86 -0.18 -17.30
CA MET A 13 -19.08 0.29 -16.14
C MET A 13 -19.43 1.73 -15.74
N GLU A 14 -20.22 2.46 -16.54
CA GLU A 14 -20.62 3.86 -16.29
C GLU A 14 -19.42 4.80 -16.06
N GLY A 15 -18.32 4.56 -16.76
CA GLY A 15 -17.07 5.30 -16.59
C GLY A 15 -16.39 5.10 -15.23
N LYS A 16 -16.77 4.06 -14.47
CA LYS A 16 -16.16 3.67 -13.19
C LYS A 16 -15.05 2.63 -13.41
N THR A 17 -14.27 2.43 -12.36
CA THR A 17 -13.14 1.50 -12.28
C THR A 17 -13.25 0.66 -11.01
N VAL A 18 -12.63 -0.51 -11.01
CA VAL A 18 -12.47 -1.30 -9.80
C VAL A 18 -11.17 -0.88 -9.12
N LEU A 19 -11.28 -0.47 -7.85
CA LEU A 19 -10.13 -0.16 -7.02
C LEU A 19 -9.94 -1.29 -6.02
N VAL A 20 -8.70 -1.74 -5.87
CA VAL A 20 -8.31 -2.75 -4.86
C VAL A 20 -7.35 -2.11 -3.88
N PHE A 21 -7.61 -2.31 -2.59
CA PHE A 21 -6.79 -1.78 -1.52
C PHE A 21 -6.20 -2.92 -0.68
N LEU A 22 -4.96 -2.71 -0.24
CA LEU A 22 -4.38 -3.34 0.95
C LEU A 22 -4.36 -2.29 2.06
N LYS A 23 -4.52 -2.71 3.32
CA LYS A 23 -4.61 -1.78 4.46
C LYS A 23 -3.59 -2.11 5.53
N PRO A 24 -2.94 -1.12 6.15
CA PRO A 24 -2.21 -1.36 7.38
C PRO A 24 -3.19 -1.76 8.50
N GLN A 25 -2.77 -2.60 9.44
CA GLN A 25 -3.59 -3.07 10.56
C GLN A 25 -4.01 -1.95 11.53
N GLN A 26 -3.17 -0.93 11.69
CA GLN A 26 -3.42 0.19 12.62
C GLN A 26 -3.23 1.54 11.92
N PRO A 27 -4.12 1.91 10.97
CA PRO A 27 -3.98 3.17 10.26
C PRO A 27 -4.22 4.36 11.20
N GLN A 28 -3.36 5.37 11.11
CA GLN A 28 -3.58 6.66 11.76
C GLN A 28 -4.40 7.60 10.86
N ARG A 29 -4.99 8.64 11.43
CA ARG A 29 -5.89 9.56 10.71
C ARG A 29 -5.21 10.31 9.55
N ASP A 30 -3.92 10.58 9.67
CA ASP A 30 -3.12 11.32 8.70
C ASP A 30 -2.43 10.40 7.67
N TYR A 31 -2.61 9.08 7.78
CA TYR A 31 -2.10 8.15 6.77
C TYR A 31 -2.83 8.36 5.45
N ARG A 32 -2.05 8.36 4.38
CA ARG A 32 -2.53 8.49 3.01
C ARG A 32 -2.56 7.09 2.40
N ILE A 33 -3.74 6.47 2.34
CA ILE A 33 -3.89 5.12 1.77
C ILE A 33 -4.02 5.21 0.25
N HIS A 34 -3.33 4.35 -0.48
CA HIS A 34 -3.33 4.32 -1.94
C HIS A 34 -4.20 3.18 -2.46
N ALA A 35 -4.85 3.39 -3.61
CA ALA A 35 -5.42 2.29 -4.37
C ALA A 35 -4.27 1.42 -4.86
N TRP A 36 -4.15 0.22 -4.29
CA TRP A 36 -3.07 -0.72 -4.58
C TRP A 36 -3.18 -1.26 -6.02
N GLN A 37 -4.40 -1.50 -6.49
CA GLN A 37 -4.70 -1.74 -7.91
C GLN A 37 -5.82 -0.83 -8.38
N ILE A 38 -5.75 -0.46 -9.66
CA ILE A 38 -6.77 0.28 -10.39
C ILE A 38 -7.00 -0.51 -11.67
N LEU A 39 -8.19 -1.09 -11.82
CA LEU A 39 -8.56 -1.88 -12.98
C LEU A 39 -9.54 -1.08 -13.83
N THR A 40 -9.21 -0.97 -15.11
CA THR A 40 -9.91 -0.12 -16.10
C THR A 40 -10.65 -0.93 -17.16
N GLY A 41 -10.84 -2.23 -16.92
CA GLY A 41 -11.57 -3.13 -17.80
C GLY A 41 -12.97 -2.63 -18.17
N SER A 42 -13.34 -2.89 -19.42
CA SER A 42 -14.67 -2.61 -19.96
C SER A 42 -15.66 -3.71 -19.64
N ALA A 43 -16.95 -3.43 -19.81
CA ALA A 43 -18.03 -4.42 -19.76
C ALA A 43 -17.69 -5.70 -20.56
N GLY A 44 -17.86 -6.86 -19.93
CA GLY A 44 -17.58 -8.19 -20.49
C GLY A 44 -16.10 -8.58 -20.58
N ALA A 45 -15.16 -7.69 -20.25
CA ALA A 45 -13.74 -7.99 -20.28
C ALA A 45 -13.27 -8.73 -19.02
N THR A 46 -12.05 -9.27 -19.08
CA THR A 46 -11.31 -9.73 -17.90
C THR A 46 -9.99 -8.97 -17.82
N GLU A 47 -9.67 -8.46 -16.64
CA GLU A 47 -8.36 -7.86 -16.34
C GLU A 47 -7.71 -8.61 -15.18
N SER A 48 -6.40 -8.80 -15.22
CA SER A 48 -5.68 -9.60 -14.23
C SER A 48 -4.60 -8.81 -13.52
N PHE A 49 -4.37 -9.14 -12.24
CA PHE A 49 -3.23 -8.63 -11.49
C PHE A 49 -2.64 -9.69 -10.55
N ASP A 50 -1.34 -9.57 -10.29
CA ASP A 50 -0.62 -10.51 -9.44
C ASP A 50 -0.41 -9.96 -8.02
N TYR A 51 -0.47 -10.86 -7.06
CA TYR A 51 -0.13 -10.62 -5.67
C TYR A 51 1.03 -11.51 -5.22
N GLU A 52 2.02 -10.86 -4.61
CA GLU A 52 3.04 -11.51 -3.81
C GLU A 52 3.26 -10.71 -2.53
N ALA A 53 3.50 -11.40 -1.42
CA ALA A 53 3.66 -10.80 -0.10
C ALA A 53 5.05 -10.15 0.09
N ILE A 54 5.53 -9.40 -0.91
CA ILE A 54 6.80 -8.68 -0.87
C ILE A 54 6.53 -7.28 -0.34
N ILE A 55 7.02 -6.98 0.87
CA ILE A 55 6.94 -5.65 1.47
C ILE A 55 8.16 -4.84 1.04
N GLU A 56 7.92 -3.62 0.60
CA GLU A 56 8.98 -2.67 0.27
C GLU A 56 8.70 -1.30 0.86
N THR A 57 9.74 -0.51 1.02
CA THR A 57 9.63 0.85 1.52
C THR A 57 10.71 1.77 0.96
N ASP A 58 10.37 3.05 0.85
CA ASP A 58 11.31 4.15 0.67
C ASP A 58 10.88 5.33 1.56
N VAL A 59 11.76 6.33 1.68
CA VAL A 59 11.41 7.60 2.30
C VAL A 59 11.51 8.74 1.30
N THR A 60 10.59 9.68 1.41
CA THR A 60 10.51 10.88 0.60
C THR A 60 10.74 12.11 1.45
N THR A 61 11.73 12.93 1.09
CA THR A 61 11.92 14.26 1.68
C THR A 61 11.58 15.33 0.66
N LEU A 62 11.01 16.44 1.13
CA LEU A 62 10.89 17.68 0.35
C LEU A 62 12.24 18.39 0.40
N GLY A 63 12.83 18.69 -0.75
CA GLY A 63 14.01 19.56 -0.85
C GLY A 63 13.65 21.04 -0.61
N GLU A 64 14.65 21.93 -0.70
CA GLU A 64 14.49 23.38 -0.48
C GLU A 64 13.52 24.08 -1.46
N LYS A 65 13.10 23.39 -2.52
CA LYS A 65 12.04 23.84 -3.44
C LYS A 65 10.99 22.74 -3.54
N ASP A 66 9.72 23.10 -3.53
CA ASP A 66 8.57 22.19 -3.55
C ASP A 66 8.57 21.19 -4.73
N SER A 67 9.40 21.42 -5.77
CA SER A 67 9.58 20.53 -6.91
C SER A 67 10.69 19.48 -6.75
N ASN A 68 11.53 19.57 -5.72
CA ASN A 68 12.69 18.71 -5.54
C ASN A 68 12.40 17.60 -4.53
N THR A 69 11.56 16.66 -4.93
CA THR A 69 11.30 15.44 -4.17
C THR A 69 12.52 14.53 -4.25
N ILE A 70 13.09 14.17 -3.10
CA ILE A 70 14.21 13.23 -3.00
C ILE A 70 13.67 11.93 -2.40
N ILE A 71 14.01 10.79 -3.03
CA ILE A 71 13.60 9.45 -2.60
C ILE A 71 14.85 8.63 -2.28
N SER A 72 14.86 7.95 -1.14
CA SER A 72 16.03 7.22 -0.60
C SER A 72 16.50 5.98 -1.37
N GLY A 73 15.78 5.61 -2.43
CA GLY A 73 15.83 4.27 -3.00
C GLY A 73 14.97 3.28 -2.22
N ARG A 74 14.29 2.40 -2.96
CA ARG A 74 13.39 1.39 -2.40
C ARG A 74 14.15 0.19 -1.84
N ARG A 75 13.65 -0.33 -0.72
CA ARG A 75 14.20 -1.49 -0.01
C ARG A 75 13.11 -2.51 0.26
N THR A 76 13.36 -3.77 -0.08
CA THR A 76 12.56 -4.91 0.38
C THR A 76 12.91 -5.25 1.82
N LEU A 77 11.92 -5.61 2.63
CA LEU A 77 12.12 -6.01 4.02
C LEU A 77 11.08 -7.03 4.48
N ASN A 78 11.48 -7.87 5.43
CA ASN A 78 10.63 -8.89 6.04
C ASN A 78 10.11 -8.41 7.40
N PRO A 79 8.95 -8.92 7.87
CA PRO A 79 8.48 -8.69 9.24
C PRO A 79 9.57 -8.90 10.29
N GLY A 80 9.59 -8.03 11.31
CA GLY A 80 10.65 -7.95 12.32
C GLY A 80 11.87 -7.12 11.92
N THR A 81 11.91 -6.57 10.71
CA THR A 81 13.02 -5.74 10.23
C THR A 81 12.77 -4.25 10.50
N LEU A 82 13.75 -3.59 11.12
CA LEU A 82 13.80 -2.14 11.27
C LEU A 82 14.90 -1.58 10.37
N LEU A 83 14.55 -0.60 9.54
CA LEU A 83 15.50 0.23 8.80
C LEU A 83 15.67 1.57 9.53
N GLN A 84 16.82 2.21 9.35
CA GLN A 84 17.05 3.58 9.77
C GLN A 84 17.29 4.46 8.54
N ALA A 85 16.62 5.60 8.50
CA ALA A 85 16.88 6.64 7.51
C ALA A 85 18.05 7.50 8.02
N VAL A 86 19.13 7.57 7.26
CA VAL A 86 20.34 8.34 7.59
C VAL A 86 20.69 9.29 6.45
N SER A 87 21.31 10.43 6.76
CA SER A 87 21.65 11.48 5.79
C SER A 87 23.06 12.04 6.07
N PRO A 88 24.11 11.21 5.99
CA PRO A 88 25.46 11.66 6.34
C PRO A 88 25.84 12.91 5.54
N ASN A 89 26.31 13.93 6.26
CA ASN A 89 26.74 15.22 5.71
C ASN A 89 25.63 16.07 5.05
N GLY A 90 24.35 15.79 5.34
CA GLY A 90 23.22 16.58 4.80
C GLY A 90 22.87 16.25 3.36
N LEU A 91 23.35 15.11 2.87
CA LEU A 91 22.99 14.56 1.56
C LEU A 91 21.59 13.92 1.59
N SER A 92 21.12 13.49 0.42
CA SER A 92 19.89 12.72 0.27
C SER A 92 19.83 11.55 1.27
N PRO A 93 18.71 11.36 1.98
CA PRO A 93 18.60 10.26 2.92
C PRO A 93 18.69 8.92 2.18
N TYR A 94 19.27 7.91 2.82
CA TYR A 94 19.17 6.51 2.38
C TYR A 94 18.73 5.62 3.54
N LEU A 95 18.25 4.43 3.20
CA LEU A 95 17.82 3.43 4.18
C LEU A 95 18.88 2.36 4.38
N GLU A 96 19.25 2.13 5.63
CA GLU A 96 20.14 1.04 6.04
C GLU A 96 19.54 0.22 7.20
N PRO A 97 19.97 -1.04 7.40
CA PRO A 97 19.49 -1.83 8.53
C PRO A 97 19.83 -1.21 9.89
N ALA A 98 18.86 -1.15 10.79
CA ALA A 98 19.10 -0.81 12.19
C ALA A 98 19.59 -2.03 12.99
N ALA A 99 20.12 -1.80 14.20
CA ALA A 99 20.52 -2.89 15.08
C ALA A 99 19.34 -3.79 15.44
N LEU A 100 19.56 -5.12 15.46
CA LEU A 100 18.52 -6.10 15.77
C LEU A 100 17.92 -5.91 17.17
N SER A 101 18.73 -5.49 18.14
CA SER A 101 18.24 -5.16 19.49
C SER A 101 17.23 -4.03 19.47
N LEU A 102 17.48 -2.98 18.68
CA LEU A 102 16.56 -1.86 18.51
C LEU A 102 15.29 -2.29 17.78
N ALA A 103 15.40 -3.13 16.75
CA ALA A 103 14.24 -3.69 16.06
C ALA A 103 13.29 -4.43 17.03
N LYS A 104 13.85 -5.29 17.90
CA LYS A 104 13.09 -6.03 18.93
C LYS A 104 12.47 -5.14 20.01
N GLU A 105 13.05 -3.98 20.27
CA GLU A 105 12.51 -2.99 21.22
C GLU A 105 11.33 -2.22 20.61
N LYS A 106 11.42 -1.87 19.33
CA LYS A 106 10.45 -0.97 18.68
C LYS A 106 9.32 -1.66 17.94
N LEU A 107 9.50 -2.90 17.51
CA LEU A 107 8.56 -3.59 16.61
C LEU A 107 7.99 -4.85 17.24
N THR A 108 6.75 -5.16 16.89
CA THR A 108 6.24 -6.54 17.03
C THR A 108 6.88 -7.42 15.95
N PRO A 109 6.89 -8.76 16.11
CA PRO A 109 7.42 -9.68 15.09
C PRO A 109 6.73 -9.58 13.72
N GLN A 110 5.49 -9.07 13.68
CA GLN A 110 4.68 -8.92 12.47
C GLN A 110 4.93 -7.57 11.77
N GLN A 111 5.62 -6.63 12.42
CA GLN A 111 5.86 -5.29 11.89
C GLN A 111 7.18 -5.18 11.18
N CYS A 112 7.16 -4.43 10.08
CA CYS A 112 8.34 -3.78 9.52
C CYS A 112 8.38 -2.33 10.03
N GLY A 113 9.55 -1.69 10.07
CA GLY A 113 9.61 -0.28 10.46
C GLY A 113 10.74 0.52 9.86
N ILE A 114 10.58 1.85 9.93
CA ILE A 114 11.62 2.84 9.67
C ILE A 114 11.74 3.76 10.88
N ILE A 115 12.97 3.99 11.34
CA ILE A 115 13.29 5.03 12.32
C ILE A 115 14.05 6.19 11.66
N ASN A 116 13.69 7.43 11.99
CA ASN A 116 14.42 8.60 11.52
C ASN A 116 15.71 8.80 12.33
N LYS A 117 16.86 8.63 11.68
CA LYS A 117 18.21 8.87 12.22
C LYS A 117 19.02 9.82 11.33
N THR A 118 18.33 10.68 10.58
CA THR A 118 18.94 11.68 9.71
C THR A 118 19.78 12.66 10.54
N ASN A 119 20.96 13.03 10.03
CA ASN A 119 21.85 14.00 10.66
C ASN A 119 22.67 14.74 9.59
N PRO A 120 22.38 16.03 9.30
CA PRO A 120 21.40 16.90 9.95
C PRO A 120 19.96 16.38 9.81
N TYR A 121 19.10 16.83 10.74
CA TYR A 121 17.71 16.43 10.80
C TYR A 121 16.97 16.74 9.49
N LEU A 122 16.23 15.75 9.00
CA LEU A 122 15.29 15.87 7.90
C LEU A 122 13.97 15.20 8.30
N GLN A 123 12.86 15.92 8.16
CA GLN A 123 11.54 15.32 8.19
C GLN A 123 11.26 14.62 6.85
N PHE A 124 10.66 13.43 6.89
CA PHE A 124 10.30 12.69 5.68
C PHE A 124 8.91 12.05 5.78
N ASP A 125 8.37 11.69 4.63
CA ASP A 125 7.23 10.79 4.49
C ASP A 125 7.78 9.36 4.26
N SER A 126 7.23 8.37 4.96
CA SER A 126 7.56 6.95 4.75
C SER A 126 6.53 6.31 3.83
N ASN A 127 6.96 5.77 2.70
CA ASN A 127 6.07 5.12 1.75
C ASN A 127 6.23 3.61 1.83
N TRP A 128 5.11 2.92 1.85
CA TRP A 128 5.04 1.47 1.92
C TRP A 128 4.38 0.91 0.69
N TYR A 129 4.97 -0.18 0.21
CA TYR A 129 4.57 -0.86 -1.00
C TYR A 129 4.41 -2.34 -0.72
N VAL A 130 3.54 -2.96 -1.49
CA VAL A 130 3.43 -4.42 -1.57
C VAL A 130 3.46 -4.81 -3.03
N ASN A 131 4.34 -5.74 -3.40
CA ASN A 131 4.55 -6.18 -4.77
C ASN A 131 4.77 -5.01 -5.75
N GLY A 132 5.66 -4.07 -5.41
CA GLY A 132 6.00 -2.91 -6.22
C GLY A 132 5.00 -1.75 -6.19
N ARG A 133 3.79 -1.96 -5.63
CA ARG A 133 2.67 -1.01 -5.71
C ARG A 133 2.37 -0.32 -4.38
N PRO A 134 2.01 0.98 -4.40
CA PRO A 134 1.85 1.76 -3.18
C PRO A 134 0.66 1.27 -2.36
N VAL A 135 0.83 1.26 -1.04
CA VAL A 135 -0.20 0.88 -0.07
C VAL A 135 -0.52 2.06 0.83
N VAL A 136 0.49 2.64 1.49
CA VAL A 136 0.30 3.76 2.41
C VAL A 136 1.52 4.68 2.42
N THR A 137 1.26 5.98 2.48
CA THR A 137 2.25 6.97 2.88
C THR A 137 1.95 7.44 4.29
N MET A 138 2.93 7.33 5.18
CA MET A 138 2.90 7.78 6.57
C MET A 138 3.69 9.09 6.66
N PRO A 139 3.03 10.25 6.75
CA PRO A 139 3.70 11.52 6.60
C PRO A 139 4.41 11.98 7.87
N LYS A 140 5.30 12.98 7.74
CA LYS A 140 5.86 13.77 8.85
C LYS A 140 6.62 12.95 9.91
N VAL A 141 7.44 12.00 9.49
CA VAL A 141 8.29 11.21 10.38
C VAL A 141 9.41 12.08 10.96
N ASP A 142 9.25 12.47 12.23
CA ASP A 142 10.15 13.36 12.95
C ASP A 142 11.41 12.62 13.49
N SER A 143 12.36 13.36 14.05
CA SER A 143 13.63 12.85 14.60
C SER A 143 13.40 11.76 15.63
N SER A 144 14.09 10.62 15.46
CA SER A 144 13.94 9.41 16.28
C SER A 144 12.54 8.82 16.36
N MET A 145 11.57 9.33 15.58
CA MET A 145 10.27 8.70 15.41
C MET A 145 10.44 7.39 14.64
N THR A 146 9.76 6.35 15.12
CA THR A 146 9.64 5.08 14.42
C THR A 146 8.23 4.98 13.85
N VAL A 147 8.12 4.68 12.56
CA VAL A 147 6.87 4.30 11.93
C VAL A 147 6.92 2.83 11.57
N SER A 148 5.84 2.11 11.85
CA SER A 148 5.71 0.68 11.59
C SER A 148 4.60 0.40 10.58
N PHE A 149 4.84 -0.60 9.75
CA PHE A 149 3.89 -1.13 8.79
C PHE A 149 3.69 -2.62 9.05
N GLU A 150 2.42 -2.97 9.14
CA GLU A 150 1.92 -4.33 9.29
C GLU A 150 0.61 -4.38 8.51
N TYR A 151 0.45 -5.41 7.71
CA TYR A 151 -0.79 -5.66 7.00
C TYR A 151 -1.08 -7.16 7.00
N GLU A 152 -2.35 -7.49 6.93
CA GLU A 152 -2.78 -8.84 6.54
C GLU A 152 -3.11 -8.82 5.05
N PRO A 153 -2.98 -9.95 4.34
CA PRO A 153 -3.34 -10.09 2.92
C PRO A 153 -4.86 -10.08 2.69
N ASN A 154 -5.54 -9.08 3.26
CA ASN A 154 -6.95 -8.79 3.09
C ASN A 154 -7.09 -7.77 1.96
N PHE A 155 -7.84 -8.13 0.93
CA PHE A 155 -8.09 -7.30 -0.24
C PHE A 155 -9.43 -6.62 -0.09
N TYR A 156 -9.49 -5.32 -0.38
CA TYR A 156 -10.73 -4.56 -0.30
C TYR A 156 -11.06 -4.00 -1.68
N PHE A 157 -12.16 -4.47 -2.26
CA PHE A 157 -12.61 -4.11 -3.59
C PHE A 157 -13.72 -3.06 -3.53
N MET A 158 -13.70 -2.10 -4.45
CA MET A 158 -14.83 -1.20 -4.67
C MET A 158 -14.91 -0.76 -6.13
N VAL A 159 -16.11 -0.39 -6.57
CA VAL A 159 -16.33 0.29 -7.84
C VAL A 159 -16.48 1.78 -7.58
N ALA A 160 -15.61 2.60 -8.17
CA ALA A 160 -15.60 4.04 -7.97
C ALA A 160 -15.20 4.79 -9.25
N THR A 161 -15.40 6.10 -9.28
CA THR A 161 -14.85 6.95 -10.32
C THR A 161 -13.32 6.80 -10.36
N PRO A 162 -12.69 6.78 -11.56
CA PRO A 162 -11.24 6.72 -11.68
C PRO A 162 -10.57 7.76 -10.78
N PRO A 163 -9.57 7.37 -9.97
CA PRO A 163 -8.86 8.31 -9.13
C PRO A 163 -8.08 9.31 -9.98
N MET A 164 -7.97 10.55 -9.49
CA MET A 164 -6.95 11.47 -10.01
C MET A 164 -5.55 10.91 -9.71
N VAL A 165 -4.57 11.25 -10.55
CA VAL A 165 -3.18 10.81 -10.35
C VAL A 165 -2.70 11.23 -8.96
N GLY A 166 -2.22 10.27 -8.17
CA GLY A 166 -1.73 10.51 -6.80
C GLY A 166 -2.84 10.72 -5.76
N GLN A 167 -4.10 10.46 -6.10
CA GLN A 167 -5.20 10.53 -5.14
C GLN A 167 -5.04 9.48 -4.03
N THR A 168 -5.22 9.93 -2.79
CA THR A 168 -5.13 9.10 -1.60
C THR A 168 -6.46 9.09 -0.85
N TYR A 169 -6.67 8.04 -0.07
CA TYR A 169 -7.90 7.77 0.67
C TYR A 169 -7.61 7.76 2.17
N ILE A 170 -8.62 8.12 2.96
CA ILE A 170 -8.61 8.00 4.41
C ILE A 170 -9.44 6.79 4.84
N VAL A 171 -9.23 6.32 6.07
CA VAL A 171 -9.88 5.11 6.60
C VAL A 171 -11.42 5.17 6.53
N GLN A 172 -11.98 6.38 6.65
CA GLN A 172 -13.42 6.60 6.60
C GLN A 172 -14.05 6.28 5.24
N ASN A 173 -13.26 6.25 4.16
CA ASN A 173 -13.74 5.93 2.81
C ASN A 173 -13.97 4.42 2.60
N PHE A 174 -13.72 3.59 3.63
CA PHE A 174 -13.71 2.14 3.51
C PHE A 174 -15.01 1.43 3.92
N SER A 175 -16.04 2.15 4.37
CA SER A 175 -17.33 1.54 4.76
C SER A 175 -18.02 0.80 3.62
N ASP A 176 -17.75 1.21 2.38
CA ASP A 176 -18.50 0.75 1.20
C ASP A 176 -17.71 -0.30 0.38
N MET A 177 -16.65 -0.88 0.94
CA MET A 177 -15.81 -1.86 0.26
C MET A 177 -16.19 -3.31 0.57
N THR A 178 -16.03 -4.20 -0.41
CA THR A 178 -16.13 -5.64 -0.22
C THR A 178 -14.77 -6.22 0.16
N GLN A 179 -14.66 -6.79 1.36
CA GLN A 179 -13.45 -7.47 1.81
C GLN A 179 -13.39 -8.90 1.28
N PHE A 180 -12.21 -9.30 0.82
CA PHE A 180 -11.87 -10.68 0.47
C PHE A 180 -10.59 -11.09 1.19
N ILE A 181 -10.62 -12.27 1.82
CA ILE A 181 -9.45 -12.88 2.46
C ILE A 181 -9.04 -14.07 1.60
N ALA A 182 -7.94 -13.92 0.87
CA ALA A 182 -7.46 -15.00 0.01
C ALA A 182 -6.98 -16.19 0.85
N PRO A 183 -7.42 -17.43 0.55
CA PRO A 183 -6.83 -18.60 1.18
C PRO A 183 -5.32 -18.66 0.91
N ILE A 184 -4.53 -19.04 1.92
CA ILE A 184 -3.06 -19.14 1.78
C ILE A 184 -2.60 -20.11 0.69
N THR A 185 -3.48 -21.04 0.28
CA THR A 185 -3.24 -22.03 -0.77
C THR A 185 -3.66 -21.57 -2.15
N ALA A 186 -4.42 -20.47 -2.26
CA ALA A 186 -4.97 -20.02 -3.53
C ALA A 186 -3.84 -19.48 -4.43
N THR A 187 -3.71 -20.08 -5.61
CA THR A 187 -2.77 -19.61 -6.64
C THR A 187 -3.47 -18.73 -7.67
N GLU A 188 -4.79 -18.86 -7.75
CA GLU A 188 -5.65 -18.07 -8.61
C GLU A 188 -6.94 -17.70 -7.88
N VAL A 189 -7.48 -16.52 -8.17
CA VAL A 189 -8.77 -16.06 -7.67
C VAL A 189 -9.54 -15.44 -8.82
N ASN A 190 -10.65 -16.07 -9.20
CA ASN A 190 -11.60 -15.46 -10.12
C ASN A 190 -12.52 -14.52 -9.34
N VAL A 191 -12.60 -13.27 -9.79
CA VAL A 191 -13.46 -12.25 -9.22
C VAL A 191 -14.48 -11.87 -10.28
N THR A 192 -15.77 -12.00 -9.97
CA THR A 192 -16.84 -11.53 -10.85
C THR A 192 -17.39 -10.23 -10.30
N VAL A 193 -17.28 -9.17 -11.08
CA VAL A 193 -17.90 -7.87 -10.80
C VAL A 193 -19.26 -7.87 -11.46
N SER A 194 -20.31 -7.70 -10.67
CA SER A 194 -21.68 -7.70 -11.16
C SER A 194 -22.42 -6.46 -10.66
N ARG A 195 -23.53 -6.13 -11.34
CA ARG A 195 -24.40 -5.03 -10.93
C ARG A 195 -25.86 -5.45 -11.03
N ALA A 196 -26.52 -5.52 -9.88
CA ALA A 196 -27.93 -5.87 -9.79
C ALA A 196 -28.69 -4.74 -9.08
N SER A 197 -29.81 -4.29 -9.67
CA SER A 197 -30.65 -3.22 -9.10
C SER A 197 -29.86 -1.95 -8.74
N GLY A 198 -28.84 -1.62 -9.54
CA GLY A 198 -28.00 -0.43 -9.34
C GLY A 198 -26.86 -0.59 -8.33
N LEU A 199 -26.78 -1.71 -7.61
CA LEU A 199 -25.74 -1.99 -6.62
C LEU A 199 -24.63 -2.85 -7.22
N TRP A 200 -23.38 -2.47 -6.93
CA TRP A 200 -22.19 -3.22 -7.34
C TRP A 200 -21.90 -4.34 -6.35
N SER A 201 -21.51 -5.50 -6.85
CA SER A 201 -21.14 -6.67 -6.06
C SER A 201 -19.91 -7.36 -6.62
N PHE A 202 -19.21 -8.07 -5.74
CA PHE A 202 -18.03 -8.88 -6.05
C PHE A 202 -18.23 -10.30 -5.55
N ASP A 203 -18.13 -11.26 -6.45
CA ASP A 203 -18.15 -12.69 -6.13
C ASP A 203 -16.75 -13.27 -6.31
N PHE A 204 -16.25 -14.01 -5.32
CA PHE A 204 -14.88 -14.51 -5.29
C PHE A 204 -14.85 -16.04 -5.34
N ALA A 205 -14.08 -16.59 -6.28
CA ALA A 205 -13.87 -18.02 -6.45
C ALA A 205 -12.35 -18.33 -6.43
N PRO A 206 -11.76 -18.64 -5.26
CA PRO A 206 -10.37 -19.05 -5.15
C PRO A 206 -10.16 -20.47 -5.67
N MET A 207 -9.01 -20.70 -6.33
CA MET A 207 -8.57 -22.01 -6.86
C MET A 207 -7.19 -22.41 -6.34
#